data_AF-A0A957V8V5-F1
#
_entry.id   AF-A0A957V8V5-F1
#
_cell.length_a   1.000
_cell.length_b   1.000
_cell.length_c   1.000
_cell.angle_alpha   90.00
_cell.angle_beta   90.00
_cell.angle_gamma   90.00
#
_symmetry.space_group_name_H-M   'P 1'
#
loop_
_entity.id
_entity.type
_entity.pdbx_description
1 polymer ?
#
loop_
_entity_poly.entity_id
_entity_poly.type
_entity_poly.pdbx_seq_one_letter_code
_entity_poly.pdbx_strand_id
1 'polypeptide(L)' 'THLGCLYKWEQANNRFECPCHGSKFTREGFYIEGPAPRSLDTFVISIEGGEVAVDTGKKELGAPSADSPARAVPA' A
#
# COMPACT_ATOMS: atom_id res chain seq x y z
N THR A 1 -2.30 4.20 5.81
CA THR A 1 -1.65 4.03 7.12
C THR A 1 -1.54 5.33 7.91
N HIS A 2 -2.30 6.38 7.57
CA HIS A 2 -2.42 7.60 8.37
C HIS A 2 -3.58 7.44 9.37
N LEU A 3 -4.81 7.77 8.95
CA LEU A 3 -6.02 7.76 9.79
C LEU A 3 -7.12 6.82 9.28
N GLY A 4 -6.76 5.79 8.50
CA GLY A 4 -7.70 4.74 8.09
C GLY A 4 -8.61 5.03 6.89
N CYS A 5 -8.38 6.10 6.12
CA CYS A 5 -9.11 6.33 4.87
C CYS A 5 -8.94 5.19 3.86
N LEU A 6 -9.99 4.91 3.08
CA LEU A 6 -9.91 4.05 1.89
C LEU A 6 -9.14 4.76 0.77
N TYR A 7 -8.29 4.01 0.07
CA TYR A 7 -7.49 4.53 -1.04
C TYR A 7 -8.24 4.41 -2.35
N LYS A 8 -7.95 5.33 -3.29
CA LYS A 8 -8.35 5.21 -4.69
C LYS A 8 -7.20 4.60 -5.49
N TRP A 9 -7.50 3.72 -6.44
CA TRP A 9 -6.55 3.32 -7.47
C TRP A 9 -6.53 4.37 -8.60
N GLU A 10 -5.35 4.90 -8.92
CA GLU A 10 -5.14 5.82 -10.04
C GLU A 10 -4.46 5.08 -11.20
N GLN A 11 -5.23 4.86 -12.27
CA GLN A 11 -4.77 4.09 -13.43
C GLN A 11 -3.71 4.83 -14.22
N ALA A 12 -3.75 6.16 -14.27
CA ALA A 12 -2.84 6.95 -15.09
C ALA A 12 -1.36 6.81 -14.66
N ASN A 13 -1.12 6.48 -13.39
CA ASN A 13 0.22 6.39 -12.82
C ASN A 13 0.50 5.09 -12.04
N ASN A 14 -0.46 4.15 -12.02
CA ASN A 14 -0.38 2.87 -11.30
C ASN A 14 -0.10 3.03 -9.80
N ARG A 15 -0.82 3.93 -9.13
CA ARG A 15 -0.64 4.23 -7.69
C ARG A 15 -1.93 4.07 -6.92
N PHE A 16 -1.78 3.74 -5.63
CA PHE A 16 -2.84 3.96 -4.65
C PHE A 16 -2.69 5.37 -4.08
N GLU A 17 -3.75 6.16 -4.16
CA GLU A 17 -3.78 7.54 -3.67
C GLU A 17 -4.87 7.73 -2.63
N CYS A 18 -4.50 8.25 -1.46
CA CYS A 18 -5.43 8.57 -0.39
C CYS A 18 -6.10 9.93 -0.68
N PRO A 19 -7.43 9.97 -0.91
CA PRO A 19 -8.12 11.22 -1.27
C PRO A 19 -8.22 12.21 -0.10
N CYS A 20 -7.98 11.76 1.14
CA CYS A 20 -8.12 12.61 2.32
C CYS A 20 -6.96 13.61 2.49
N HIS A 21 -5.72 13.13 2.39
CA HIS A 21 -4.52 13.92 2.70
C HIS A 21 -3.34 13.65 1.74
N GLY A 22 -3.60 12.98 0.61
CA GLY A 22 -2.63 12.83 -0.46
C GLY A 22 -1.48 11.85 -0.21
N SER A 23 -1.60 10.90 0.73
CA SER A 23 -0.63 9.81 0.81
C SER A 23 -0.69 8.94 -0.44
N LYS A 24 0.47 8.65 -1.05
CA LYS A 24 0.57 7.85 -2.28
C LYS A 24 1.44 6.62 -2.06
N PHE A 25 1.09 5.54 -2.74
CA PHE A 25 1.79 4.27 -2.68
C PHE A 25 1.92 3.66 -4.07
N THR A 26 2.99 2.89 -4.30
CA THR A 26 3.13 2.12 -5.54
C THR A 26 2.06 1.04 -5.63
N ARG A 27 1.95 0.37 -6.78
CA ARG A 27 1.10 -0.82 -6.96
C ARG A 27 1.41 -1.93 -5.95
N GLU A 28 2.68 -2.08 -5.58
CA GLU A 28 3.15 -3.04 -4.57
C GLU A 28 2.93 -2.55 -3.14
N GLY A 29 2.42 -1.33 -2.95
CA GLY A 29 2.08 -0.76 -1.65
C GLY A 29 3.22 0.00 -0.96
N PHE A 30 4.37 0.18 -1.62
CA PHE A 30 5.47 0.95 -1.06
C PHE A 30 5.12 2.43 -0.97
N TYR A 31 5.43 3.06 0.15
CA TYR A 31 5.17 4.48 0.37
C TYR A 31 5.94 5.35 -0.63
N ILE A 32 5.26 6.33 -1.25
CA ILE A 32 5.87 7.31 -2.15
C ILE A 32 5.95 8.67 -1.46
N GLU A 33 4.80 9.25 -1.08
CA GLU A 33 4.71 10.58 -0.51
C GLU A 33 3.47 10.78 0.40
N GLY A 34 3.41 11.92 1.10
CA GLY A 34 2.31 12.35 1.98
C GLY A 34 2.48 11.96 3.45
N PRO A 35 1.45 12.17 4.31
CA PRO A 35 1.59 12.06 5.77
C PRO A 35 1.58 10.63 6.34
N ALA A 36 1.41 9.61 5.50
CA ALA A 36 1.46 8.22 5.95
C ALA A 36 2.85 7.87 6.52
N PRO A 37 2.94 7.32 7.74
CA PRO A 37 4.22 7.05 8.39
C PRO A 37 4.93 5.81 7.83
N ARG A 38 4.24 4.97 7.04
CA ARG A 38 4.72 3.67 6.56
C ARG A 38 3.98 3.19 5.31
N SER A 39 4.58 2.23 4.60
CA SER A 39 4.00 1.51 3.45
C SER A 39 2.71 0.77 3.82
N LEU A 40 1.94 0.32 2.82
CA LEU A 40 0.70 -0.44 3.04
C LEU A 40 0.98 -1.79 3.71
N ASP A 41 0.00 -2.28 4.47
CA ASP A 41 0.02 -3.65 5.00
C ASP A 41 -0.27 -4.64 3.87
N THR A 42 0.37 -5.80 3.91
CA THR A 42 0.07 -6.94 3.04
C THR A 42 -0.61 -8.04 3.84
N PHE A 43 -1.35 -8.89 3.14
CA PHE A 43 -2.01 -10.05 3.71
C PHE A 43 -1.57 -11.28 2.94
N VAL A 44 -1.44 -12.39 3.65
CA VAL A 44 -1.20 -13.69 3.02
C VAL A 44 -2.42 -14.08 2.21
N ILE A 45 -2.21 -14.51 0.97
CA ILE A 45 -3.25 -15.05 0.11
C ILE A 45 -2.98 -16.53 -0.19
N SER A 46 -4.04 -17.31 -0.33
CA SER A 46 -3.99 -18.66 -0.92
C SER A 46 -4.94 -18.73 -2.11
N ILE A 47 -4.64 -19.63 -3.05
CA ILE A 47 -5.49 -19.91 -4.21
C ILE A 47 -5.90 -21.37 -4.13
N GLU A 48 -7.19 -21.60 -3.93
CA GLU A 48 -7.76 -22.93 -3.74
C GLU A 48 -9.02 -23.04 -4.61
N GLY A 49 -9.09 -24.07 -5.46
CA GLY A 49 -10.26 -24.28 -6.32
C GLY A 49 -10.58 -23.16 -7.32
N GLY A 50 -9.62 -22.27 -7.61
CA GLY A 50 -9.83 -21.08 -8.46
C GLY A 50 -10.35 -19.85 -7.72
N GLU A 51 -10.54 -19.94 -6.41
CA GLU A 51 -10.87 -18.81 -5.54
C GLU A 51 -9.61 -18.25 -4.88
N VAL A 52 -9.62 -16.94 -4.61
CA VAL A 52 -8.56 -16.27 -3.85
C VAL A 52 -9.06 -16.05 -2.43
N ALA A 53 -8.42 -16.70 -1.46
CA ALA A 53 -8.66 -16.49 -0.04
C ALA A 53 -7.61 -15.54 0.54
N VAL A 54 -8.04 -14.62 1.42
CA VAL A 54 -7.15 -13.66 2.10
C VAL A 54 -7.20 -13.93 3.60
N ASP A 55 -6.04 -14.22 4.20
CA ASP A 55 -5.92 -14.41 5.66
C ASP A 55 -5.85 -13.03 6.36
N THR A 56 -7.01 -12.54 6.82
CA THR A 56 -7.09 -11.26 7.53
C THR A 56 -6.47 -11.28 8.93
N GLY A 57 -6.15 -12.47 9.47
CA GLY A 57 -5.47 -12.66 10.75
C GLY A 57 -3.95 -12.56 10.64
N LYS A 58 -3.38 -12.84 9.46
CA LYS A 58 -1.94 -12.76 9.18
C LYS A 58 -1.60 -11.54 8.33
N LYS A 59 -1.60 -10.39 8.99
CA LYS A 59 -1.23 -9.12 8.40
C LYS A 59 0.26 -8.84 8.59
N GLU A 60 0.96 -8.58 7.50
CA GLU A 60 2.34 -8.11 7.49
C GLU A 60 2.34 -6.58 7.46
N LEU A 61 3.02 -5.96 8.42
CA LEU A 61 3.06 -4.50 8.50
C LEU A 61 4.01 -3.93 7.46
N GLY A 62 3.53 -2.94 6.70
CA GLY A 62 4.38 -2.19 5.77
C GLY A 62 5.52 -1.45 6.49
N ALA A 63 6.71 -1.45 5.88
CA ALA A 63 7.91 -0.81 6.40
C ALA A 63 7.75 0.71 6.61
N PRO A 64 8.50 1.32 7.55
CA PRO A 64 8.49 2.77 7.75
C PRO A 64 8.71 3.54 6.45
N SER A 65 8.06 4.71 6.34
CA SER A 65 8.13 5.57 5.14
C SER A 65 9.57 6.02 4.84
N ALA A 66 10.39 6.17 5.87
CA ALA A 66 11.81 6.47 5.76
C ALA A 66 12.60 5.38 4.99
N ASP A 67 12.17 4.13 5.12
CA ASP A 67 12.85 2.96 4.57
C ASP A 67 12.22 2.47 3.26
N SER A 68 11.27 3.26 2.70
CA SER A 68 10.57 2.85 1.49
C SER A 68 11.53 2.77 0.29
N PRO A 69 11.58 1.64 -0.44
CA PRO A 69 12.42 1.50 -1.62
C PRO A 69 11.99 2.46 -2.75
N ALA A 70 10.72 2.86 -2.77
CA ALA A 70 10.20 3.82 -3.75
C ALA A 70 10.76 5.24 -3.57
N ARG A 71 11.42 5.55 -2.44
CA ARG A 71 12.17 6.80 -2.27
C ARG A 71 13.55 6.78 -2.93
N ALA A 72 14.11 5.60 -3.17
CA ALA A 72 15.42 5.45 -3.80
C ALA A 72 15.35 5.46 -5.35
N VAL A 73 14.16 5.28 -5.92
CA VAL A 73 13.94 5.30 -7.37
C VAL A 73 13.39 6.67 -7.76
N PRO A 74 14.13 7.51 -8.52
CA PRO A 74 13.59 8.77 -9.02
C PRO A 74 12.40 8.50 -9.94
N ALA A 75 11.35 9.32 -9.77
CA ALA A 75 10.10 9.25 -10.52
C ALA A 75 10.27 9.51 -12.03
#